data_AF-A0A2M8CH19-F1
#
_entry.id   AF-A0A2M8CH19-F1
#
_cell.length_a   1.000
_cell.length_b   1.000
_cell.length_c   1.000
_cell.angle_alpha   90.00
_cell.angle_beta   90.00
_cell.angle_gamma   90.00
#
_symmetry.space_group_name_H-M   'P 1'
#
loop_
_entity.id
_entity.type
_entity.pdbx_description
1 polymer ?
#
loop_
_entity_poly.entity_id
_entity_poly.type
_entity_poly.pdbx_seq_one_letter_code
_entity_poly.pdbx_strand_id
1 'polypeptide(L)'
;MISRIKHWILPFFSLNKSEQYGILVLTVIVLLLILTNLLMPLFVSPGQNTHLEAFKNEIEAFKQIQQSKHDSIYIEDLQNSGMLEMEIALQKIKPIPFNPNKLPDEIWLKMGFTPTQVKNIKNYEAKGGKFYRKEDVKKLYSISDAEYQLIEPYIQIKSPYQTKPAKENPKFIKTESKRILPTEINSADAGVLENNLGINPWLAKRVIDYRTLLGGFRHVEQLLEVYGMKPETWEKIIPFISVDTLLIIKIDLNAVTFKELLRHPYFDYETTKSIIDTRKKIKSYSSLDQLHQVPLITDSIFQRIAPYFFIQE
;
A
#
# COMPACT_ATOMS: atom_id res chain seq x y z
N MET A 1 -2.26 -65.92 -29.86
CA MET A 1 -2.84 -64.71 -29.21
C MET A 1 -3.93 -64.05 -30.07
N ILE A 2 -3.73 -63.92 -31.38
CA ILE A 2 -4.68 -63.30 -32.33
C ILE A 2 -6.01 -64.09 -32.47
N SER A 3 -6.02 -65.43 -32.38
CA SER A 3 -7.28 -66.19 -32.49
C SER A 3 -8.20 -66.05 -31.26
N ARG A 4 -7.63 -65.86 -30.06
CA ARG A 4 -8.41 -65.60 -28.83
C ARG A 4 -9.03 -64.20 -28.84
N ILE A 5 -8.33 -63.21 -29.39
CA ILE A 5 -8.84 -61.84 -29.59
C ILE A 5 -10.00 -61.84 -30.59
N LYS A 6 -9.89 -62.58 -31.68
CA LYS A 6 -10.99 -62.75 -32.66
C LYS A 6 -12.25 -63.32 -32.00
N HIS A 7 -12.10 -64.32 -31.14
CA HIS A 7 -13.24 -64.96 -30.46
C HIS A 7 -13.92 -64.06 -29.43
N TRP A 8 -13.18 -63.10 -28.85
CA TRP A 8 -13.72 -62.11 -27.91
C TRP A 8 -14.38 -60.91 -28.60
N ILE A 9 -13.91 -60.51 -29.79
CA ILE A 9 -14.40 -59.30 -30.48
C ILE A 9 -15.54 -59.61 -31.46
N LEU A 10 -15.53 -60.77 -32.13
CA LEU A 10 -16.57 -61.15 -33.08
C LEU A 10 -18.01 -61.17 -32.50
N PRO A 11 -18.25 -61.56 -31.23
CA PRO A 11 -19.57 -61.45 -30.61
C PRO A 11 -20.06 -60.00 -30.40
N PHE A 12 -19.14 -59.03 -30.26
CA PHE A 12 -19.49 -57.60 -30.15
C PHE A 12 -19.89 -56.99 -31.50
N PHE A 13 -19.58 -57.65 -32.62
CA PHE A 13 -19.92 -57.21 -33.98
C PHE A 13 -21.04 -58.02 -34.64
N SER A 14 -21.62 -59.01 -33.95
CA SER A 14 -22.84 -59.70 -34.42
C SER A 14 -24.09 -58.92 -34.00
N LEU A 15 -24.21 -57.69 -34.50
CA LEU A 15 -25.37 -56.83 -34.22
C LEU A 15 -26.59 -57.33 -34.98
N ASN A 16 -27.72 -57.48 -34.31
CA ASN A 16 -28.98 -57.78 -34.97
C ASN A 16 -29.41 -56.58 -35.83
N LYS A 17 -30.26 -56.78 -36.84
CA LYS A 17 -30.70 -55.72 -37.76
C LYS A 17 -31.26 -54.50 -37.01
N SER A 18 -31.98 -54.71 -35.90
CA SER A 18 -32.49 -53.62 -35.05
C SER A 18 -31.40 -52.76 -34.41
N GLU A 19 -30.29 -53.37 -33.97
CA GLU A 19 -29.17 -52.66 -33.37
C GLU A 19 -28.36 -51.89 -34.42
N GLN A 20 -28.23 -52.45 -35.63
CA GLN A 20 -27.62 -51.77 -36.77
C GLN A 20 -28.42 -50.52 -37.17
N TYR A 21 -29.76 -50.62 -37.22
CA TYR A 21 -30.62 -49.45 -37.44
C TYR A 21 -30.49 -48.43 -36.30
N GLY A 22 -30.41 -48.88 -35.04
CA GLY A 22 -30.21 -48.00 -33.89
C GLY A 22 -28.91 -47.20 -33.96
N ILE A 23 -27.79 -47.85 -34.30
CA ILE A 23 -26.50 -47.19 -34.48
C ILE A 23 -26.55 -46.20 -35.64
N LEU A 24 -27.18 -46.57 -36.76
CA LEU A 24 -27.29 -45.68 -37.92
C LEU A 24 -28.10 -44.42 -37.57
N VAL A 25 -29.22 -44.56 -36.88
CA VAL A 25 -30.04 -43.43 -36.41
C VAL A 25 -29.24 -42.54 -35.44
N LEU A 26 -28.56 -43.14 -34.46
CA LEU A 26 -27.73 -42.40 -33.51
C LEU A 26 -26.62 -41.62 -34.22
N THR A 27 -25.97 -42.24 -35.20
CA THR A 27 -24.90 -41.61 -35.99
C THR A 27 -25.43 -40.41 -36.77
N VAL A 28 -26.63 -40.53 -37.36
CA VAL A 28 -27.29 -39.40 -38.04
C VAL A 28 -27.62 -38.27 -37.08
N ILE A 29 -28.11 -38.55 -35.87
CA ILE A 29 -28.41 -37.53 -34.85
C ILE A 29 -27.13 -36.80 -34.42
N VAL A 30 -26.03 -37.52 -34.19
CA VAL A 30 -24.74 -36.92 -33.83
C VAL A 30 -24.22 -36.03 -34.95
N LEU A 31 -24.32 -36.48 -36.20
CA LEU A 31 -23.94 -35.68 -37.37
C LEU A 31 -24.79 -34.42 -37.49
N LEU A 32 -26.09 -34.51 -37.21
CA LEU A 32 -27.00 -33.35 -37.17
C LEU A 32 -26.59 -32.35 -36.08
N LEU A 33 -26.25 -32.80 -34.87
CA LEU A 33 -25.81 -31.92 -33.78
C LEU A 33 -24.47 -31.23 -34.09
N ILE A 34 -23.55 -31.94 -34.74
CA ILE A 34 -22.28 -31.35 -35.19
C ILE A 34 -22.54 -30.32 -36.28
N LEU A 35 -23.43 -30.63 -37.23
CA LEU A 35 -23.78 -29.74 -38.32
C LEU A 35 -24.51 -28.49 -37.82
N THR A 36 -25.43 -28.61 -36.87
CA THR A 36 -26.09 -27.45 -36.27
C THR A 36 -25.11 -26.56 -35.52
N ASN A 37 -24.16 -27.12 -34.77
CA ASN A 37 -23.11 -26.35 -34.10
C ASN A 37 -22.19 -25.64 -35.11
N LEU A 38 -21.85 -26.30 -36.22
CA LEU A 38 -21.00 -25.73 -37.28
C LEU A 38 -21.71 -24.61 -38.05
N LEU A 39 -23.03 -24.74 -38.28
CA LEU A 39 -23.84 -23.77 -39.00
C LEU A 39 -24.36 -22.64 -38.11
N MET A 40 -24.43 -22.82 -36.78
CA MET A 40 -24.86 -21.80 -35.81
C MET A 40 -24.19 -20.42 -36.01
N PRO A 41 -22.87 -20.31 -36.20
CA PRO A 41 -22.21 -19.02 -36.44
C PRO A 41 -22.54 -18.36 -37.80
N LEU A 42 -23.18 -19.05 -38.75
CA LEU A 42 -23.62 -18.46 -40.02
C LEU A 42 -24.99 -17.79 -39.91
N PHE A 43 -25.82 -18.18 -38.94
CA PHE A 43 -27.14 -17.61 -38.71
C PHE A 43 -27.17 -16.64 -37.53
N VAL A 44 -26.25 -16.80 -36.58
CA VAL A 44 -26.08 -15.91 -35.42
C VAL A 44 -24.91 -14.99 -35.70
N SER A 45 -25.18 -13.79 -36.23
CA SER A 45 -24.20 -12.71 -36.21
C SER A 45 -23.73 -12.49 -34.77
N PRO A 46 -22.42 -12.38 -34.49
CA PRO A 46 -21.96 -12.01 -33.15
C PRO A 46 -22.60 -10.65 -32.83
N GLY A 47 -23.57 -10.66 -31.92
CA GLY A 47 -24.18 -9.42 -31.43
C GLY A 47 -23.05 -8.52 -30.97
N GLN A 48 -22.99 -7.30 -31.50
CA GLN A 48 -21.99 -6.33 -31.08
C GLN A 48 -22.03 -6.23 -29.55
N ASN A 49 -20.94 -6.63 -28.90
CA ASN A 49 -20.77 -6.54 -27.45
C ASN A 49 -20.52 -5.08 -27.01
N THR A 50 -21.17 -4.11 -27.63
CA THR A 50 -21.03 -2.67 -27.40
C THR A 50 -21.23 -2.32 -25.92
N HIS A 51 -22.10 -3.07 -25.24
CA HIS A 51 -22.40 -2.84 -23.82
C HIS A 51 -21.30 -3.34 -22.87
N LEU A 52 -20.57 -4.41 -23.21
CA LEU A 52 -19.53 -4.94 -22.35
C LEU A 52 -18.23 -4.13 -22.46
N GLU A 53 -17.89 -3.68 -23.67
CA GLU A 53 -16.73 -2.81 -23.87
C GLU A 53 -16.97 -1.40 -23.36
N ALA A 54 -18.16 -0.83 -23.58
CA ALA A 54 -18.53 0.46 -22.97
C ALA A 54 -18.48 0.40 -21.44
N PHE A 55 -18.99 -0.68 -20.84
CA PHE A 55 -18.95 -0.87 -19.40
C PHE A 55 -17.52 -1.06 -18.85
N LYS A 56 -16.65 -1.79 -19.56
CA LYS A 56 -15.24 -1.92 -19.18
C LYS A 56 -14.51 -0.58 -19.23
N ASN A 57 -14.73 0.21 -20.28
CA ASN A 57 -14.14 1.54 -20.42
C ASN A 57 -14.64 2.50 -19.33
N GLU A 58 -15.92 2.40 -18.94
CA GLU A 58 -16.49 3.19 -17.85
C GLU A 58 -15.91 2.80 -16.48
N ILE A 59 -15.73 1.50 -16.21
CA ILE A 59 -15.07 1.01 -14.99
C ILE A 59 -13.61 1.50 -14.93
N GLU A 60 -12.89 1.45 -16.05
CA GLU A 60 -11.50 1.89 -16.10
C GLU A 60 -11.37 3.40 -15.90
N ALA A 61 -12.24 4.19 -16.55
CA ALA A 61 -12.33 5.63 -16.32
C ALA A 61 -12.69 5.95 -14.85
N PHE A 62 -13.63 5.23 -14.25
CA PHE A 62 -14.00 5.39 -12.84
C PHE A 62 -12.83 5.07 -11.89
N LYS A 63 -12.08 3.98 -12.15
CA LYS A 63 -10.89 3.62 -11.38
C LYS A 63 -9.79 4.68 -11.48
N GLN A 64 -9.55 5.23 -12.67
CA GLN A 64 -8.59 6.32 -12.88
C GLN A 64 -9.00 7.61 -12.14
N ILE A 65 -10.30 7.95 -12.13
CA ILE A 65 -10.84 9.08 -11.36
C ILE A 65 -10.66 8.84 -9.85
N GLN A 66 -10.93 7.62 -9.37
CA GLN A 66 -10.77 7.28 -7.96
C GLN A 66 -9.29 7.33 -7.55
N GLN A 67 -8.39 6.81 -8.38
CA GLN A 67 -6.95 6.80 -8.14
C GLN A 67 -6.38 8.21 -8.16
N SER A 68 -6.67 9.03 -9.18
CA SER A 68 -6.23 10.43 -9.23
C SER A 68 -6.75 11.28 -8.06
N LYS A 69 -7.96 11.00 -7.56
CA LYS A 69 -8.50 11.65 -6.36
C LYS A 69 -7.78 11.19 -5.10
N HIS A 70 -7.47 9.90 -4.97
CA HIS A 70 -6.71 9.36 -3.84
C HIS A 70 -5.27 9.88 -3.84
N ASP A 71 -4.63 9.93 -5.01
CA ASP A 71 -3.29 10.49 -5.21
C ASP A 71 -3.27 11.98 -4.86
N SER A 72 -4.31 12.74 -5.22
CA SER A 72 -4.41 14.16 -4.89
C SER A 72 -4.55 14.41 -3.38
N ILE A 73 -5.38 13.61 -2.69
CA ILE A 73 -5.57 13.70 -1.23
C ILE A 73 -4.28 13.29 -0.51
N TYR A 74 -3.66 12.20 -0.94
CA TYR A 74 -2.41 11.71 -0.37
C TYR A 74 -1.24 12.68 -0.56
N ILE A 75 -1.11 13.29 -1.74
CA ILE A 75 -0.10 14.32 -2.00
C ILE A 75 -0.34 15.56 -1.13
N GLU A 76 -1.59 15.97 -0.95
CA GLU A 76 -1.93 17.09 -0.07
C GLU A 76 -1.61 16.79 1.40
N ASP A 77 -1.89 15.58 1.88
CA ASP A 77 -1.51 15.14 3.22
C ASP A 77 0.01 15.13 3.42
N LEU A 78 0.77 14.68 2.42
CA LEU A 78 2.23 14.73 2.42
C LEU A 78 2.77 16.14 2.49
N GLN A 79 2.18 17.04 1.71
CA GLN A 79 2.55 18.44 1.66
C GLN A 79 2.25 19.14 3.00
N ASN A 80 1.07 18.92 3.56
CA ASN A 80 0.64 19.48 4.85
C ASN A 80 1.49 19.02 6.03
N SER A 81 2.05 17.81 5.94
CA SER A 81 2.87 17.21 6.99
C SER A 81 4.37 17.50 6.82
N GLY A 82 4.76 18.29 5.81
CA GLY A 82 6.16 18.65 5.56
C GLY A 82 7.00 17.50 4.99
N MET A 83 6.35 16.53 4.35
CA MET A 83 6.95 15.28 3.87
C MET A 83 6.89 15.13 2.33
N LEU A 84 6.62 16.22 1.60
CA LEU A 84 6.60 16.20 0.14
C LEU A 84 7.98 15.83 -0.41
N GLU A 85 8.05 14.84 -1.31
CA GLU A 85 9.29 14.45 -1.98
C GLU A 85 9.66 15.41 -3.12
N MET A 86 10.95 15.47 -3.47
CA MET A 86 11.47 16.43 -4.46
C MET A 86 10.79 16.30 -5.83
N GLU A 87 10.56 15.08 -6.32
CA GLU A 87 9.93 14.85 -7.63
C GLU A 87 8.49 15.40 -7.68
N ILE A 88 7.74 15.20 -6.60
CA ILE A 88 6.35 15.67 -6.48
C ILE A 88 6.34 17.19 -6.26
N ALA A 89 7.28 17.70 -5.46
CA ALA A 89 7.44 19.13 -5.23
C ALA A 89 7.76 19.88 -6.53
N LEU A 90 8.57 19.32 -7.43
CA LEU A 90 8.87 19.90 -8.74
C LEU A 90 7.64 20.04 -9.65
N GLN A 91 6.66 19.15 -9.52
CA GLN A 91 5.43 19.21 -10.30
C GLN A 91 4.41 20.21 -9.73
N LYS A 92 4.36 20.32 -8.39
CA LYS A 92 3.37 21.12 -7.66
C LYS A 92 3.81 22.56 -7.44
N ILE A 93 5.05 22.75 -7.01
CA ILE A 93 5.56 24.06 -6.64
C ILE A 93 6.00 24.82 -7.90
N LYS A 94 5.38 25.98 -8.09
CA LYS A 94 5.67 26.90 -9.20
C LYS A 94 6.19 28.20 -8.61
N PRO A 95 7.48 28.24 -8.25
CA PRO A 95 8.02 29.38 -7.52
C PRO A 95 8.07 30.61 -8.43
N ILE A 96 7.61 31.74 -7.89
CA ILE A 96 7.79 33.06 -8.49
C ILE A 96 8.60 33.92 -7.52
N PRO A 97 9.36 34.94 -7.96
CA PRO A 97 10.03 35.84 -7.04
C PRO A 97 9.04 36.49 -6.05
N PHE A 98 9.29 36.38 -4.75
CA PHE A 98 8.32 36.81 -3.73
C PHE A 98 8.98 37.25 -2.42
N ASN A 99 8.33 38.14 -1.68
CA ASN A 99 8.68 38.44 -0.30
C ASN A 99 7.71 37.68 0.62
N PRO A 100 8.18 36.77 1.49
CA PRO A 100 7.29 35.97 2.35
C PRO A 100 6.52 36.83 3.36
N ASN A 101 7.03 38.01 3.75
CA ASN A 101 6.35 38.89 4.69
C ASN A 101 5.17 39.61 4.02
N LYS A 102 3.99 39.45 4.61
CA LYS A 102 2.71 40.02 4.13
C LYS A 102 2.34 39.57 2.71
N LEU A 103 2.84 38.42 2.27
CA LEU A 103 2.48 37.87 0.96
C LEU A 103 1.01 37.41 0.97
N PRO A 104 0.14 37.89 0.08
CA PRO A 104 -1.27 37.47 0.05
C PRO A 104 -1.46 35.96 -0.12
N ASP A 105 -2.50 35.41 0.49
CA ASP A 105 -2.87 33.98 0.45
C ASP A 105 -2.96 33.46 -0.99
N GLU A 106 -3.58 34.24 -1.86
CA GLU A 106 -3.74 33.94 -3.29
C GLU A 106 -2.41 33.67 -3.99
N ILE A 107 -1.35 34.37 -3.59
CA ILE A 107 -0.02 34.20 -4.20
C ILE A 107 0.63 32.92 -3.70
N TRP A 108 0.50 32.60 -2.41
CA TRP A 108 0.96 31.31 -1.89
C TRP A 108 0.24 30.14 -2.56
N LEU A 109 -1.09 30.21 -2.67
CA LEU A 109 -1.88 29.19 -3.35
C LEU A 109 -1.47 29.03 -4.82
N LYS A 110 -1.22 30.15 -5.52
CA LYS A 110 -0.75 30.14 -6.92
C LYS A 110 0.61 29.48 -7.09
N MET A 111 1.50 29.58 -6.10
CA MET A 111 2.79 28.88 -6.10
C MET A 111 2.67 27.39 -5.80
N GLY A 112 1.47 26.87 -5.51
CA GLY A 112 1.23 25.45 -5.27
C GLY A 112 1.23 25.04 -3.80
N PHE A 113 1.20 26.00 -2.87
CA PHE A 113 1.02 25.70 -1.44
C PHE A 113 -0.43 25.38 -1.13
N THR A 114 -0.67 24.48 -0.17
CA THR A 114 -2.01 24.08 0.23
C THR A 114 -2.67 25.15 1.10
N PRO A 115 -4.01 25.21 1.19
CA PRO A 115 -4.72 26.10 2.10
C PRO A 115 -4.26 25.98 3.57
N THR A 116 -3.90 24.77 4.00
CA THR A 116 -3.40 24.50 5.36
C THR A 116 -2.03 25.12 5.58
N GLN A 117 -1.09 24.98 4.63
CA GLN A 117 0.23 25.61 4.71
C GLN A 117 0.11 27.13 4.76
N VAL A 118 -0.73 27.71 3.88
CA VAL A 118 -0.99 29.16 3.85
C VAL A 118 -1.55 29.64 5.17
N LYS A 119 -2.55 28.96 5.73
CA LYS A 119 -3.12 29.28 7.04
C LYS A 119 -2.05 29.26 8.14
N ASN A 120 -1.16 28.29 8.15
CA ASN A 120 -0.09 28.20 9.15
C ASN A 120 0.93 29.33 9.02
N ILE A 121 1.31 29.70 7.78
CA ILE A 121 2.15 30.86 7.50
C ILE A 121 1.48 32.14 8.01
N LYS A 122 0.18 32.32 7.73
CA LYS A 122 -0.59 33.47 8.22
C LYS A 122 -0.71 33.53 9.73
N ASN A 123 -0.88 32.39 10.39
CA ASN A 123 -0.86 32.31 11.85
C ASN A 123 0.50 32.72 12.43
N TYR A 124 1.60 32.36 11.78
CA TYR A 124 2.95 32.79 12.17
C TYR A 124 3.11 34.31 12.04
N GLU A 125 2.68 34.90 10.91
CA GLU A 125 2.71 36.35 10.70
C GLU A 125 1.82 37.11 11.70
N ALA A 126 0.60 36.62 11.95
CA ALA A 126 -0.35 37.23 12.88
C ALA A 126 0.16 37.23 14.33
N LYS A 127 0.97 36.23 14.71
CA LYS A 127 1.66 36.16 16.01
C LYS A 127 2.89 37.09 16.09
N GLY A 128 3.13 37.91 15.07
CA GLY A 128 4.26 38.84 15.01
C GLY A 128 5.53 38.22 14.42
N GLY A 129 5.47 36.99 13.92
CA GLY A 129 6.57 36.36 13.20
C GLY A 129 6.91 37.15 11.93
N LYS A 130 8.21 37.37 11.72
CA LYS A 130 8.74 38.04 10.51
C LYS A 130 9.91 37.24 9.97
N PHE A 131 10.02 37.20 8.66
CA PHE A 131 11.14 36.58 7.95
C PHE A 131 12.17 37.65 7.66
N TYR A 132 13.36 37.53 8.25
CA TYR A 132 14.44 38.48 8.05
C TYR A 132 15.48 37.98 7.05
N ARG A 133 15.55 36.65 6.86
CA ARG A 133 16.43 35.96 5.92
C ARG A 133 15.72 34.77 5.28
N LYS A 134 16.28 34.23 4.19
CA LYS A 134 15.69 33.10 3.45
C LYS A 134 15.53 31.88 4.34
N GLU A 135 16.51 31.63 5.21
CA GLU A 135 16.56 30.48 6.10
C GLU A 135 15.48 30.52 7.20
N ASP A 136 14.87 31.69 7.45
CA ASP A 136 13.74 31.79 8.38
C ASP A 136 12.49 31.10 7.81
N VAL A 137 12.36 31.04 6.48
CA VAL A 137 11.25 30.34 5.81
C VAL A 137 11.40 28.83 6.00
N LYS A 138 12.62 28.30 6.03
CA LYS A 138 12.89 26.88 6.30
C LYS A 138 12.38 26.41 7.67
N LYS A 139 12.32 27.31 8.65
CA LYS A 139 11.90 26.97 10.03
C LYS A 139 10.39 26.75 10.16
N LEU A 140 9.62 27.02 9.11
CA LEU A 140 8.19 26.77 9.11
C LEU A 140 7.94 25.26 9.03
N TYR A 141 7.33 24.71 10.09
CA TYR A 141 6.91 23.30 10.14
C TYR A 141 5.96 22.89 9.01
N SER A 142 5.39 23.84 8.29
CA SER A 142 4.47 23.61 7.18
C SER A 142 5.14 23.56 5.81
N ILE A 143 6.45 23.76 5.73
CA ILE A 143 7.20 23.71 4.46
C ILE A 143 8.19 22.55 4.57
N SER A 144 8.08 21.58 3.67
CA SER A 144 9.05 20.48 3.58
C SER A 144 10.43 20.97 3.12
N ASP A 145 11.48 20.19 3.40
CA ASP A 145 12.83 20.50 2.92
C ASP A 145 12.88 20.60 1.39
N ALA A 146 12.11 19.75 0.68
CA ALA A 146 12.04 19.76 -0.78
C ALA A 146 11.40 21.05 -1.31
N GLU A 147 10.27 21.46 -0.75
CA GLU A 147 9.60 22.71 -1.13
C GLU A 147 10.49 23.92 -0.84
N TYR A 148 11.17 23.93 0.32
CA TYR A 148 12.10 25.02 0.68
C TYR A 148 13.22 25.17 -0.34
N GLN A 149 13.84 24.07 -0.75
CA GLN A 149 14.92 24.07 -1.76
C GLN A 149 14.47 24.67 -3.10
N LEU A 150 13.22 24.43 -3.50
CA LEU A 150 12.67 24.97 -4.74
C LEU A 150 12.36 26.47 -4.65
N ILE A 151 11.85 26.94 -3.52
CA ILE A 151 11.47 28.35 -3.36
C ILE A 151 12.64 29.25 -2.94
N GLU A 152 13.67 28.72 -2.28
CA GLU A 152 14.80 29.48 -1.73
C GLU A 152 15.44 30.46 -2.73
N PRO A 153 15.71 30.08 -4.00
CA PRO A 153 16.26 31.00 -4.99
C PRO A 153 15.37 32.23 -5.24
N TYR A 154 14.06 32.08 -5.07
CA TYR A 154 13.04 33.07 -5.41
C TYR A 154 12.61 33.96 -4.24
N ILE A 155 13.07 33.66 -3.02
CA ILE A 155 12.78 34.50 -1.84
C ILE A 155 13.52 35.84 -1.94
N GLN A 156 12.77 36.94 -1.90
CA GLN A 156 13.25 38.33 -1.94
C GLN A 156 12.83 39.08 -0.68
N ILE A 157 13.71 39.17 0.31
CA ILE A 157 13.47 39.93 1.54
C ILE A 157 14.28 41.23 1.49
N LYS A 158 13.59 42.37 1.54
CA LYS A 158 14.23 43.69 1.73
C LYS A 158 14.63 43.82 3.21
N SER A 159 15.76 43.25 3.59
CA SER A 159 16.27 43.29 4.96
C SER A 159 17.36 44.37 5.11
N PRO A 160 17.33 45.22 6.15
CA PRO A 160 18.46 46.12 6.46
C PRO A 160 19.70 45.35 6.95
N TYR A 161 19.53 44.06 7.26
CA TYR A 161 20.64 43.17 7.53
C TYR A 161 21.23 42.71 6.21
N GLN A 162 22.32 43.34 5.78
CA GLN A 162 23.17 42.82 4.72
C GLN A 162 23.45 41.34 5.03
N THR A 163 23.18 40.47 4.05
CA THR A 163 23.71 39.12 4.04
C THR A 163 25.22 39.23 4.10
N LYS A 164 25.80 39.20 5.30
CA LYS A 164 27.15 38.66 5.44
C LYS A 164 27.05 37.30 4.76
N PRO A 165 27.94 36.97 3.77
CA PRO A 165 28.03 35.59 3.31
C PRO A 165 28.03 34.77 4.57
N ALA A 166 27.13 33.78 4.66
CA ALA A 166 27.00 32.97 5.84
C ALA A 166 28.43 32.68 6.26
N LYS A 167 28.87 33.25 7.40
CA LYS A 167 29.99 32.64 8.07
C LYS A 167 29.48 31.21 8.17
N GLU A 168 30.17 30.30 7.50
CA GLU A 168 30.30 28.96 7.99
C GLU A 168 30.68 29.16 9.46
N ASN A 169 29.67 29.38 10.28
CA ASN A 169 29.66 28.86 11.60
C ASN A 169 29.55 27.39 11.26
N PRO A 170 30.62 26.62 11.40
CA PRO A 170 30.44 25.25 11.81
C PRO A 170 29.69 25.31 13.16
N LYS A 171 28.38 25.57 13.12
CA LYS A 171 27.47 24.68 13.79
C LYS A 171 27.47 23.41 12.90
N PHE A 172 28.57 22.67 12.75
CA PHE A 172 28.98 21.75 13.80
C PHE A 172 28.30 22.11 15.13
N ILE A 173 27.00 21.80 15.18
CA ILE A 173 26.57 21.00 16.31
C ILE A 173 27.71 19.98 16.39
N LYS A 174 28.51 20.01 17.46
CA LYS A 174 29.03 18.76 17.93
C LYS A 174 27.77 17.94 18.18
N THR A 175 27.23 17.35 17.12
CA THR A 175 26.75 16.01 17.20
C THR A 175 28.04 15.32 17.59
N GLU A 176 28.25 15.20 18.91
CA GLU A 176 28.51 13.86 19.41
C GLU A 176 27.67 12.97 18.50
N SER A 177 28.33 12.30 17.55
CA SER A 177 27.64 11.49 16.56
C SER A 177 26.69 10.66 17.40
N LYS A 178 25.38 10.95 17.35
CA LYS A 178 24.40 10.34 18.26
C LYS A 178 24.63 8.86 18.04
N ARG A 179 25.25 8.20 19.02
CA ARG A 179 25.77 6.86 18.80
C ARG A 179 24.55 6.01 18.57
N ILE A 180 24.48 5.34 17.42
CA ILE A 180 23.38 4.43 17.18
C ILE A 180 23.57 3.27 18.15
N LEU A 181 22.57 3.02 18.97
CA LEU A 181 22.61 1.99 20.00
C LEU A 181 21.74 0.81 19.60
N PRO A 182 22.18 -0.44 19.91
CA PRO A 182 21.33 -1.61 19.76
C PRO A 182 19.96 -1.39 20.41
N THR A 183 18.90 -1.58 19.64
CA THR A 183 17.53 -1.28 20.04
C THR A 183 16.63 -2.45 19.69
N GLU A 184 15.88 -2.93 20.67
CA GLU A 184 14.81 -3.91 20.46
C GLU A 184 13.53 -3.14 20.11
N ILE A 185 13.01 -3.34 18.90
CA ILE A 185 11.97 -2.47 18.35
C ILE A 185 10.56 -2.83 18.83
N ASN A 186 10.33 -4.04 19.35
CA ASN A 186 9.03 -4.44 19.86
C ASN A 186 8.69 -3.84 21.22
N SER A 187 9.70 -3.47 22.00
CA SER A 187 9.59 -2.84 23.33
C SER A 187 9.93 -1.35 23.32
N ALA A 188 10.61 -0.85 22.28
CA ALA A 188 11.02 0.55 22.20
C ALA A 188 9.83 1.53 22.20
N ASP A 189 9.97 2.59 23.00
CA ASP A 189 9.13 3.77 22.94
C ASP A 189 9.66 4.80 21.92
N ALA A 190 8.93 5.90 21.73
CA ALA A 190 9.29 6.91 20.73
C ALA A 190 10.64 7.56 21.05
N GLY A 191 10.93 7.81 22.33
CA GLY A 191 12.19 8.41 22.75
C GLY A 191 13.38 7.50 22.50
N VAL A 192 13.23 6.19 22.71
CA VAL A 192 14.26 5.19 22.40
C VAL A 192 14.52 5.14 20.90
N LEU A 193 13.48 5.08 20.06
CA LEU A 193 13.65 5.09 18.60
C LEU A 193 14.33 6.38 18.11
N GLU A 194 13.97 7.53 18.68
CA GLU A 194 14.56 8.83 18.32
C GLU A 194 16.01 8.98 18.77
N ASN A 195 16.33 8.53 19.99
CA ASN A 195 17.65 8.74 20.57
C ASN A 195 18.65 7.67 20.16
N ASN A 196 18.24 6.41 20.11
CA ASN A 196 19.11 5.29 19.81
C ASN A 196 19.24 5.02 18.31
N LEU A 197 18.18 5.24 17.52
CA LEU A 197 18.22 4.98 16.07
C LEU A 197 18.33 6.26 15.24
N GLY A 198 18.27 7.44 15.87
CA GLY A 198 18.29 8.71 15.15
C GLY A 198 17.10 8.90 14.23
N ILE A 199 15.99 8.20 14.50
CA ILE A 199 14.75 8.28 13.73
C ILE A 199 14.03 9.58 14.12
N ASN A 200 13.45 10.27 13.14
CA ASN A 200 12.69 11.49 13.42
C ASN A 200 11.40 11.19 14.22
N PRO A 201 10.90 12.10 15.07
CA PRO A 201 9.74 11.84 15.94
C PRO A 201 8.49 11.32 15.22
N TRP A 202 8.20 11.83 14.01
CA TRP A 202 7.05 11.38 13.24
C TRP A 202 7.19 9.93 12.75
N LEU A 203 8.40 9.52 12.36
CA LEU A 203 8.68 8.17 11.88
C LEU A 203 8.71 7.20 13.07
N ALA A 204 9.24 7.61 14.23
CA ALA A 204 9.16 6.86 15.47
C ALA A 204 7.70 6.58 15.87
N LYS A 205 6.82 7.59 15.78
CA LYS A 205 5.38 7.41 15.99
C LYS A 205 4.79 6.38 15.04
N ARG A 206 5.11 6.45 13.73
CA ARG A 206 4.59 5.49 12.74
C ARG A 206 5.09 4.07 12.96
N VAL A 207 6.35 3.90 13.37
CA VAL A 207 6.90 2.59 13.74
C VAL A 207 6.07 2.00 14.89
N ILE A 208 5.74 2.80 15.91
CA ILE A 208 4.90 2.36 17.04
C ILE A 208 3.47 2.06 16.62
N ASP A 209 2.85 2.93 15.82
CA ASP A 209 1.48 2.74 15.32
C ASP A 209 1.40 1.44 14.50
N TYR A 210 2.34 1.23 13.58
CA TYR A 210 2.41 0.03 12.75
C TYR A 210 2.70 -1.22 13.59
N ARG A 211 3.66 -1.15 14.52
CA ARG A 211 3.94 -2.21 15.50
C ARG A 211 2.68 -2.64 16.25
N THR A 212 1.89 -1.66 16.68
CA THR A 212 0.65 -1.90 17.44
C THR A 212 -0.41 -2.60 16.58
N LEU A 213 -0.56 -2.19 15.32
CA LEU A 213 -1.50 -2.84 14.39
C LEU A 213 -1.08 -4.26 14.01
N LEU A 214 0.23 -4.47 13.84
CA LEU A 214 0.81 -5.77 13.51
C LEU A 214 0.81 -6.74 14.71
N GLY A 215 0.84 -6.20 15.94
CA GLY A 215 1.04 -6.99 17.16
C GLY A 215 2.51 -7.22 17.50
N GLY A 216 3.44 -6.64 16.74
CA GLY A 216 4.89 -6.80 16.92
C GLY A 216 5.61 -7.13 15.61
N PHE A 217 6.82 -6.63 15.43
CA PHE A 217 7.70 -7.07 14.35
C PHE A 217 8.19 -8.48 14.65
N ARG A 218 8.19 -9.33 13.62
CA ARG A 218 8.80 -10.66 13.63
C ARG A 218 10.18 -10.65 12.99
N HIS A 219 10.34 -9.86 11.95
CA HIS A 219 11.59 -9.69 11.21
C HIS A 219 11.91 -8.21 11.08
N VAL A 220 13.21 -7.89 11.05
CA VAL A 220 13.66 -6.49 11.00
C VAL A 220 13.21 -5.79 9.71
N GLU A 221 13.11 -6.53 8.61
CA GLU A 221 12.72 -6.05 7.29
C GLU A 221 11.29 -5.51 7.25
N GLN A 222 10.42 -5.90 8.19
CA GLN A 222 9.05 -5.37 8.27
C GLN A 222 9.02 -3.87 8.60
N LEU A 223 10.13 -3.30 9.09
CA LEU A 223 10.26 -1.85 9.22
C LEU A 223 10.21 -1.13 7.86
N LEU A 224 10.59 -1.77 6.76
CA LEU A 224 10.45 -1.22 5.41
C LEU A 224 8.98 -1.07 4.98
N GLU A 225 8.06 -1.82 5.61
CA GLU A 225 6.63 -1.67 5.39
C GLU A 225 6.05 -0.43 6.10
N VAL A 226 6.81 0.15 7.05
CA VAL A 226 6.40 1.37 7.75
C VAL A 226 6.51 2.55 6.79
N TYR A 227 5.37 3.16 6.51
CA TYR A 227 5.28 4.27 5.57
C TYR A 227 6.20 5.43 5.95
N GLY A 228 7.14 5.76 5.05
CA GLY A 228 8.14 6.80 5.25
C GLY A 228 9.52 6.32 5.68
N MET A 229 9.72 5.00 5.81
CA MET A 229 11.05 4.44 5.99
C MET A 229 11.85 4.50 4.69
N LYS A 230 12.79 5.45 4.62
CA LYS A 230 13.67 5.62 3.46
C LYS A 230 14.81 4.60 3.45
N PRO A 231 15.27 4.13 2.27
CA PRO A 231 16.41 3.20 2.18
C PRO A 231 17.65 3.68 2.92
N GLU A 232 17.96 4.99 2.86
CA GLU A 232 19.16 5.54 3.50
C GLU A 232 19.05 5.56 5.02
N THR A 233 17.82 5.71 5.55
CA THR A 233 17.57 5.60 6.99
C THR A 233 17.72 4.14 7.40
N TRP A 234 17.08 3.23 6.67
CA TRP A 234 17.12 1.79 6.89
C TRP A 234 18.54 1.23 6.94
N GLU A 235 19.36 1.51 5.93
CA GLU A 235 20.76 1.05 5.84
C GLU A 235 21.61 1.47 7.03
N LYS A 236 21.32 2.65 7.60
CA LYS A 236 22.04 3.17 8.78
C LYS A 236 21.65 2.46 10.07
N ILE A 237 20.38 2.08 10.21
CA ILE A 237 19.82 1.59 11.47
C ILE A 237 19.79 0.06 11.56
N ILE A 238 19.71 -0.66 10.43
CA ILE A 238 19.61 -2.12 10.44
C ILE A 238 20.67 -2.84 11.29
N PRO A 239 21.96 -2.44 11.31
CA PRO A 239 22.96 -3.15 12.12
C PRO A 239 22.72 -3.04 13.63
N PHE A 240 21.84 -2.13 14.05
CA PHE A 240 21.55 -1.81 15.44
C PHE A 240 20.12 -2.17 15.84
N ILE A 241 19.37 -2.83 14.97
CA ILE A 241 18.01 -3.27 15.28
C ILE A 241 18.01 -4.73 15.67
N SER A 242 17.23 -5.04 16.70
CA SER A 242 16.92 -6.39 17.10
C SER A 242 15.42 -6.55 17.26
N VAL A 243 14.94 -7.78 17.09
CA VAL A 243 13.52 -8.13 17.22
C VAL A 243 13.43 -9.31 18.17
N ASP A 244 12.70 -9.12 19.27
CA ASP A 244 12.29 -10.21 20.15
C ASP A 244 10.87 -10.69 19.77
N THR A 245 10.79 -11.91 19.25
CA THR A 245 9.53 -12.51 18.82
C THR A 245 8.63 -12.95 19.98
N LEU A 246 9.16 -13.04 21.20
CA LEU A 246 8.38 -13.33 22.41
C LEU A 246 7.47 -12.16 22.81
N LEU A 247 7.77 -10.96 22.32
CA LEU A 247 6.98 -9.75 22.55
C LEU A 247 5.81 -9.59 21.57
N ILE A 248 5.63 -10.53 20.62
CA ILE A 248 4.53 -10.48 19.67
C ILE A 248 3.21 -10.82 20.39
N ILE A 249 2.27 -9.88 20.34
CA ILE A 249 0.91 -10.05 20.81
C ILE A 249 0.13 -10.78 19.73
N LYS A 250 -0.23 -12.03 20.01
CA LYS A 250 -0.98 -12.88 19.08
C LYS A 250 -2.48 -12.66 19.21
N ILE A 251 -3.17 -12.88 18.10
CA ILE A 251 -4.62 -12.80 17.95
C ILE A 251 -5.22 -14.20 18.09
N ASP A 252 -6.26 -14.34 18.91
CA ASP A 252 -7.03 -15.58 18.97
C ASP A 252 -7.87 -15.70 17.69
N LEU A 253 -7.53 -16.67 16.84
CA LEU A 253 -8.19 -16.89 15.56
C LEU A 253 -9.69 -17.24 15.71
N ASN A 254 -10.07 -17.88 16.82
CA ASN A 254 -11.45 -18.30 17.07
C ASN A 254 -12.30 -17.20 17.71
N ALA A 255 -11.70 -16.32 18.50
CA ALA A 255 -12.42 -15.23 19.18
C ALA A 255 -12.41 -13.89 18.41
N VAL A 256 -11.42 -13.65 17.54
CA VAL A 256 -11.27 -12.34 16.87
C VAL A 256 -12.51 -11.93 16.08
N THR A 257 -12.88 -10.66 16.19
CA THR A 257 -13.98 -10.09 15.40
C THR A 257 -13.52 -9.66 14.01
N PHE A 258 -14.46 -9.55 13.07
CA PHE A 258 -14.16 -9.05 11.71
C PHE A 258 -13.45 -7.68 11.74
N LYS A 259 -13.92 -6.76 12.60
CA LYS A 259 -13.37 -5.40 12.69
C LYS A 259 -11.96 -5.37 13.26
N GLU A 260 -11.66 -6.23 14.22
CA GLU A 260 -10.31 -6.35 14.79
C GLU A 260 -9.34 -6.96 13.78
N LEU A 261 -9.75 -8.03 13.10
CA LEU A 261 -8.93 -8.68 12.08
C LEU A 261 -8.64 -7.75 10.89
N LEU A 262 -9.63 -6.97 10.44
CA LEU A 262 -9.47 -6.04 9.33
C LEU A 262 -8.49 -4.89 9.62
N ARG A 263 -8.21 -4.59 10.90
CA ARG A 263 -7.23 -3.55 11.27
C ARG A 263 -5.79 -3.99 11.07
N HIS A 264 -5.55 -5.29 11.01
CA HIS A 264 -4.20 -5.83 10.96
C HIS A 264 -3.60 -5.65 9.55
N PRO A 265 -2.33 -5.21 9.38
CA PRO A 265 -1.78 -4.74 8.10
C PRO A 265 -1.79 -5.76 6.96
N TYR A 266 -1.84 -7.05 7.27
CA TYR A 266 -1.84 -8.14 6.28
C TYR A 266 -3.23 -8.58 5.81
N PHE A 267 -4.30 -7.89 6.24
CA PHE A 267 -5.65 -8.26 5.88
C PHE A 267 -6.40 -7.12 5.19
N ASP A 268 -6.99 -7.45 4.05
CA ASP A 268 -8.00 -6.64 3.40
C ASP A 268 -9.40 -7.18 3.70
N TYR A 269 -10.42 -6.52 3.15
CA TYR A 269 -11.81 -6.89 3.37
C TYR A 269 -12.10 -8.34 2.93
N GLU A 270 -11.65 -8.73 1.73
CA GLU A 270 -11.94 -10.03 1.14
C GLU A 270 -11.27 -11.18 1.91
N THR A 271 -10.00 -11.01 2.27
CA THR A 271 -9.25 -12.01 3.05
C THR A 271 -9.85 -12.15 4.45
N THR A 272 -10.17 -11.02 5.10
CA THR A 272 -10.83 -11.02 6.42
C THR A 272 -12.18 -11.74 6.36
N LYS A 273 -12.99 -11.44 5.34
CA LYS A 273 -14.28 -12.09 5.11
C LYS A 273 -14.12 -13.59 4.91
N SER A 274 -13.17 -14.00 4.07
CA SER A 274 -12.89 -15.41 3.79
C SER A 274 -12.51 -16.19 5.05
N ILE A 275 -11.66 -15.64 5.92
CA ILE A 275 -11.27 -16.26 7.20
C ILE A 275 -12.47 -16.42 8.12
N ILE A 276 -13.29 -15.38 8.27
CA ILE A 276 -14.44 -15.38 9.18
C ILE A 276 -15.55 -16.31 8.66
N ASP A 277 -15.81 -16.31 7.36
CA ASP A 277 -16.82 -17.19 6.74
C ASP A 277 -16.38 -18.66 6.82
N THR A 278 -15.09 -18.94 6.60
CA THR A 278 -14.52 -20.29 6.79
C THR A 278 -14.63 -20.74 8.25
N ARG A 279 -14.29 -19.87 9.22
CA ARG A 279 -14.48 -20.14 10.66
C ARG A 279 -15.90 -20.55 10.97
N LYS A 280 -16.89 -19.81 10.47
CA LYS A 280 -18.33 -20.12 10.67
C LYS A 280 -18.71 -21.47 10.07
N LYS A 281 -18.17 -21.80 8.88
CA LYS A 281 -18.45 -23.06 8.19
C LYS A 281 -17.92 -24.28 8.95
N ILE A 282 -16.69 -24.21 9.46
CA ILE A 282 -16.06 -25.30 10.23
C ILE A 282 -16.31 -25.20 11.74
N LYS A 283 -17.11 -24.22 12.18
CA LYS A 283 -17.40 -23.80 13.56
C LYS A 283 -16.23 -23.17 14.31
N SER A 284 -15.05 -23.78 14.27
CA SER A 284 -13.82 -23.28 14.90
C SER A 284 -12.60 -23.89 14.22
N TYR A 285 -11.50 -23.15 14.17
CA TYR A 285 -10.21 -23.70 13.77
C TYR A 285 -9.66 -24.57 14.91
N SER A 286 -9.24 -25.79 14.58
CA SER A 286 -8.56 -26.71 15.51
C SER A 286 -7.04 -26.64 15.38
N SER A 287 -6.53 -26.14 14.27
CA SER A 287 -5.11 -25.87 14.05
C SER A 287 -4.92 -24.68 13.11
N LEU A 288 -3.76 -24.02 13.20
CA LEU A 288 -3.43 -22.93 12.28
C LEU A 288 -3.33 -23.43 10.84
N ASP A 289 -2.92 -24.69 10.60
CA ASP A 289 -2.82 -25.28 9.25
C ASP A 289 -4.16 -25.29 8.50
N GLN A 290 -5.29 -25.25 9.20
CA GLN A 290 -6.61 -25.13 8.56
C GLN A 290 -6.80 -23.79 7.84
N LEU A 291 -5.95 -22.78 8.06
CA LEU A 291 -5.92 -21.56 7.27
C LEU A 291 -5.63 -21.82 5.78
N HIS A 292 -4.96 -22.92 5.42
CA HIS A 292 -4.79 -23.31 4.00
C HIS A 292 -6.12 -23.70 3.31
N GLN A 293 -7.17 -23.98 4.08
CA GLN A 293 -8.50 -24.24 3.53
C GLN A 293 -9.28 -22.96 3.23
N VAL A 294 -8.80 -21.81 3.72
CA VAL A 294 -9.43 -20.52 3.53
C VAL A 294 -9.14 -20.04 2.11
N PRO A 295 -10.17 -19.76 1.29
CA PRO A 295 -9.98 -19.14 -0.02
C PRO A 295 -9.15 -17.85 0.11
N LEU A 296 -8.25 -17.60 -0.84
CA LEU A 296 -7.31 -16.46 -0.85
C LEU A 296 -6.09 -16.58 0.08
N ILE A 297 -6.00 -17.57 0.97
CA ILE A 297 -4.78 -17.82 1.76
C ILE A 297 -3.85 -18.74 0.97
N THR A 298 -2.84 -18.13 0.35
CA THR A 298 -1.71 -18.85 -0.26
C THR A 298 -0.66 -19.20 0.79
N ASP A 299 0.28 -20.10 0.47
CA ASP A 299 1.38 -20.45 1.39
C ASP A 299 2.21 -19.23 1.80
N SER A 300 2.43 -18.30 0.87
CA SER A 300 3.12 -17.04 1.14
C SER A 300 2.36 -16.17 2.15
N ILE A 301 1.04 -16.04 1.98
CA ILE A 301 0.20 -15.29 2.92
C ILE A 301 0.19 -16.00 4.28
N PHE A 302 0.01 -17.31 4.31
CA PHE A 302 0.03 -18.11 5.52
C PHE A 302 1.32 -17.91 6.33
N GLN A 303 2.50 -17.98 5.68
CA GLN A 303 3.78 -17.77 6.34
C GLN A 303 3.94 -16.37 6.95
N ARG A 304 3.31 -15.36 6.36
CA ARG A 304 3.31 -13.98 6.88
C ARG A 304 2.38 -13.81 8.08
N ILE A 305 1.20 -14.42 8.04
CA ILE A 305 0.16 -14.18 9.04
C ILE A 305 0.20 -15.16 10.22
N ALA A 306 0.57 -16.43 10.00
CA ALA A 306 0.52 -17.48 11.02
C ALA A 306 1.24 -17.14 12.34
N PRO A 307 2.41 -16.45 12.34
CA PRO A 307 3.09 -16.08 13.58
C PRO A 307 2.27 -15.18 14.51
N TYR A 308 1.27 -14.48 13.97
CA TYR A 308 0.42 -13.54 14.68
C TYR A 308 -0.86 -14.16 15.23
N PHE A 309 -1.07 -15.47 15.04
CA PHE A 309 -2.24 -16.16 15.54
C PHE A 309 -1.90 -17.23 16.57
N PHE A 310 -2.87 -17.49 17.44
CA PHE A 310 -2.95 -18.69 18.24
C PHE A 310 -4.39 -19.21 18.24
N ILE A 311 -4.56 -20.43 18.72
CA ILE A 311 -5.85 -21.05 18.97
C ILE A 311 -5.87 -21.36 20.46
N GLN A 312 -6.88 -20.86 21.17
CA GLN A 312 -7.07 -21.20 22.57
C GLN A 312 -7.57 -22.65 22.67
N GLU A 313 -6.95 -23.42 23.57
CA GLU A 313 -7.40 -24.77 23.93
C GLU A 313 -8.81 -24.77 24.55
#